data_AF-Q01VV4-F1
#
_entry.id   AF-Q01VV4-F1
#
_cell.length_a   1.000
_cell.length_b   1.000
_cell.length_c   1.000
_cell.angle_alpha   90.00
_cell.angle_beta   90.00
_cell.angle_gamma   90.00
#
_symmetry.space_group_name_H-M   'P 1'
#
loop_
_entity.id
_entity.type
_entity.pdbx_description
1 polymer ?
#
loop_
_entity_poly.entity_id
_entity_poly.type
_entity_poly.pdbx_seq_one_letter_code
_entity_poly.pdbx_strand_id
1 'polypeptide(L)'
;MHRFRFFALCLTLVAGSIGMRAAGKGDAAKGKVVFEQCAVCHNPDSDEKKMGPGLKGLFKKEKMTNGKKPNDATVRARVDEGGNGMPAYKDMLSDAEKDDLIAYLKTL
;
A
#
# COMPACT_ATOMS: atom_id res chain seq x y z
N MET A 1 61.80 -23.05 -17.88
CA MET A 1 61.38 -24.20 -17.07
C MET A 1 60.37 -23.72 -16.04
N HIS A 2 59.13 -24.19 -16.14
CA HIS A 2 57.94 -23.75 -15.41
C HIS A 2 58.04 -23.93 -13.90
N ARG A 3 57.44 -22.98 -13.14
CA ARG A 3 56.66 -23.22 -11.89
C ARG A 3 55.69 -22.03 -11.70
N PHE A 4 54.48 -22.05 -12.24
CA PHE A 4 53.25 -22.60 -11.62
C PHE A 4 53.14 -22.37 -10.11
N ARG A 5 52.26 -21.44 -9.70
CA ARG A 5 51.35 -21.49 -8.53
C ARG A 5 50.61 -20.14 -8.41
N PHE A 6 49.35 -20.05 -8.86
CA PHE A 6 48.10 -20.36 -8.14
C PHE A 6 47.69 -19.29 -7.11
N PHE A 7 46.36 -19.08 -7.04
CA PHE A 7 45.55 -18.17 -6.20
C PHE A 7 45.28 -16.78 -6.79
N ALA A 8 44.20 -16.57 -7.54
CA ALA A 8 42.78 -16.53 -7.11
C ALA A 8 42.49 -15.45 -6.07
N LEU A 9 41.89 -14.34 -6.52
CA LEU A 9 40.78 -13.71 -5.79
C LEU A 9 39.92 -12.90 -6.75
N CYS A 10 38.85 -13.53 -7.21
CA CYS A 10 37.70 -12.86 -7.79
C CYS A 10 36.95 -12.18 -6.63
N LEU A 11 36.88 -10.86 -6.61
CA LEU A 11 35.97 -10.14 -5.71
C LEU A 11 35.16 -9.15 -6.54
N THR A 12 34.08 -9.67 -7.09
CA THR A 12 32.99 -8.92 -7.73
C THR A 12 32.27 -8.10 -6.67
N LEU A 13 32.53 -6.79 -6.63
CA LEU A 13 31.69 -5.83 -5.91
C LEU A 13 30.62 -5.32 -6.89
N VAL A 14 29.52 -6.06 -7.02
CA VAL A 14 28.29 -5.52 -7.64
C VAL A 14 27.65 -4.63 -6.59
N ALA A 15 27.89 -3.32 -6.68
CA ALA A 15 27.15 -2.32 -5.94
C ALA A 15 25.70 -2.31 -6.47
N GLY A 16 24.84 -3.11 -5.84
CA GLY A 16 23.41 -3.04 -6.05
C GLY A 16 22.91 -1.70 -5.53
N SER A 17 22.56 -0.81 -6.44
CA SER A 17 21.82 0.42 -6.15
C SER A 17 20.48 0.04 -5.54
N ILE A 18 20.41 -0.05 -4.21
CA ILE A 18 19.15 -0.10 -3.47
C ILE A 18 18.46 1.21 -3.82
N GLY A 19 17.48 1.12 -4.72
CA GLY A 19 16.68 2.26 -5.14
C GLY A 19 16.17 2.95 -3.89
N MET A 20 16.56 4.21 -3.73
CA MET A 20 15.98 5.13 -2.77
C MET A 20 14.48 5.21 -3.07
N ARG A 21 13.68 4.34 -2.43
CA ARG A 21 12.24 4.50 -2.36
C ARG A 21 12.06 5.76 -1.54
N ALA A 22 11.72 6.87 -2.21
CA ALA A 22 11.27 8.07 -1.53
C ALA A 22 10.26 7.63 -0.47
N ALA A 23 10.54 7.90 0.80
CA ALA A 23 9.70 7.55 1.92
C ALA A 23 8.39 8.36 1.84
N GLY A 24 7.48 7.93 0.97
CA GLY A 24 6.06 8.16 1.16
C GLY A 24 5.65 7.51 2.47
N LYS A 25 4.69 8.12 3.18
CA LYS A 25 4.36 7.83 4.58
C LYS A 25 4.04 6.36 4.93
N GLY A 26 3.95 5.44 3.97
CA GLY A 26 3.74 4.01 4.22
C GLY A 26 4.28 3.10 3.09
N ASP A 27 4.27 1.81 3.34
CA ASP A 27 4.69 0.72 2.45
C ASP A 27 3.48 0.02 1.83
N ALA A 28 3.32 0.14 0.51
CA ALA A 28 2.20 -0.45 -0.22
C ALA A 28 2.16 -2.00 -0.13
N ALA A 29 3.29 -2.68 0.00
CA ALA A 29 3.30 -4.13 0.12
C ALA A 29 2.73 -4.57 1.48
N LYS A 30 3.06 -3.85 2.56
CA LYS A 30 2.42 -4.05 3.88
C LYS A 30 0.96 -3.62 3.87
N GLY A 31 0.65 -2.52 3.19
CA GLY A 31 -0.71 -2.03 3.04
C GLY A 31 -1.63 -3.02 2.36
N LYS A 32 -1.13 -3.78 1.39
CA LYS A 32 -1.86 -4.88 0.77
C LYS A 32 -2.26 -5.93 1.80
N VAL A 33 -1.36 -6.29 2.72
CA VAL A 33 -1.65 -7.24 3.81
C VAL A 33 -2.73 -6.69 4.73
N VAL A 34 -2.64 -5.41 5.12
CA VAL A 34 -3.70 -4.74 5.91
C VAL A 34 -5.04 -4.77 5.17
N PHE A 35 -5.03 -4.54 3.85
CA PHE A 35 -6.23 -4.52 3.01
C PHE A 35 -6.95 -5.87 2.88
N GLU A 36 -6.30 -7.00 3.15
CA GLU A 36 -6.95 -8.32 3.04
C GLU A 36 -8.22 -8.41 3.92
N GLN A 37 -8.25 -7.71 5.06
CA GLN A 37 -9.46 -7.62 5.91
C GLN A 37 -10.58 -6.74 5.29
N CYS A 38 -10.23 -5.82 4.40
CA CYS A 38 -11.16 -4.95 3.68
C CYS A 38 -11.71 -5.64 2.41
N ALA A 39 -10.97 -6.60 1.85
CA ALA A 39 -11.29 -7.30 0.60
C ALA A 39 -12.58 -8.13 0.66
N VAL A 40 -13.03 -8.50 1.85
CA VAL A 40 -14.35 -9.11 2.05
C VAL A 40 -15.47 -8.21 1.55
N CYS A 41 -15.33 -6.90 1.70
CA CYS A 41 -16.34 -5.92 1.34
C CYS A 41 -16.01 -5.11 0.08
N HIS A 42 -14.74 -4.92 -0.24
CA HIS A 42 -14.28 -4.02 -1.30
C HIS A 42 -13.50 -4.76 -2.38
N ASN A 43 -13.76 -4.41 -3.65
CA ASN A 43 -12.96 -4.87 -4.78
C ASN A 43 -11.77 -3.92 -4.99
N PRO A 44 -10.51 -4.39 -4.96
CA PRO A 44 -9.35 -3.55 -5.25
C PRO A 44 -9.20 -3.27 -6.76
N ASP A 45 -9.55 -4.24 -7.61
CA ASP A 45 -9.19 -4.22 -9.03
C ASP A 45 -10.35 -3.84 -9.98
N SER A 46 -11.53 -3.59 -9.40
CA SER A 46 -12.76 -3.20 -10.10
C SER A 46 -13.45 -2.04 -9.38
N ASP A 47 -14.21 -1.25 -10.12
CA ASP A 47 -15.12 -0.23 -9.59
C ASP A 47 -16.51 -0.80 -9.26
N GLU A 48 -16.78 -2.05 -9.63
CA GLU A 48 -18.01 -2.76 -9.30
C GLU A 48 -18.22 -2.86 -7.78
N LYS A 49 -19.47 -2.62 -7.38
CA LYS A 49 -19.91 -2.76 -6.00
C LYS A 49 -19.88 -4.24 -5.59
N LYS A 50 -19.32 -4.50 -4.40
CA LYS A 50 -19.47 -5.78 -3.68
C LYS A 50 -20.43 -5.56 -2.52
N MET A 51 -19.93 -5.56 -1.28
CA MET A 51 -20.70 -5.06 -0.12
C MET A 51 -20.50 -3.54 -0.02
N GLY A 52 -19.23 -3.11 -0.12
CA GLY A 52 -18.83 -1.73 -0.28
C GLY A 52 -18.58 -1.34 -1.75
N PRO A 53 -18.29 -0.06 -2.02
CA PRO A 53 -17.90 0.42 -3.35
C PRO A 53 -16.58 -0.23 -3.82
N GLY A 54 -16.43 -0.40 -5.14
CA GLY A 54 -15.15 -0.77 -5.74
C GLY A 54 -14.11 0.35 -5.62
N LEU A 55 -12.86 -0.02 -5.40
CA LEU A 55 -11.78 0.89 -5.01
C LEU A 55 -10.73 1.09 -6.11
N LYS A 56 -10.89 0.44 -7.27
CA LYS A 56 -10.04 0.71 -8.44
C LYS A 56 -9.98 2.20 -8.74
N GLY A 57 -8.77 2.73 -8.84
CA GLY A 57 -8.51 4.14 -9.09
C GLY A 57 -9.12 5.07 -8.04
N LEU A 58 -9.31 4.65 -6.77
CA LEU A 58 -9.96 5.44 -5.71
C LEU A 58 -9.45 6.90 -5.68
N PHE A 59 -8.13 7.09 -5.71
CA PHE A 59 -7.51 8.42 -5.64
C PHE A 59 -7.65 9.26 -6.92
N LYS A 60 -8.13 8.65 -8.01
CA LYS A 60 -8.45 9.33 -9.28
C LYS A 60 -9.93 9.71 -9.38
N LYS A 61 -10.78 9.24 -8.45
CA LYS A 61 -12.21 9.58 -8.44
C LYS A 61 -12.41 11.02 -7.95
N GLU A 62 -13.43 11.69 -8.48
CA GLU A 62 -13.77 13.05 -8.03
C GLU A 62 -14.29 13.07 -6.60
N LYS A 63 -15.06 12.05 -6.20
CA LYS A 63 -15.71 11.95 -4.89
C LYS A 63 -15.79 10.50 -4.41
N MET A 64 -15.65 10.32 -3.09
CA MET A 64 -16.02 9.09 -2.39
C MET A 64 -17.54 9.03 -2.18
N THR A 65 -18.05 7.92 -1.65
CA THR A 65 -19.48 7.74 -1.36
C THR A 65 -20.06 8.71 -0.33
N ASN A 66 -19.21 9.33 0.50
CA ASN A 66 -19.60 10.40 1.41
C ASN A 66 -19.47 11.81 0.79
N GLY A 67 -19.26 11.91 -0.52
CA GLY A 67 -19.16 13.18 -1.26
C GLY A 67 -17.81 13.91 -1.13
N LYS A 68 -16.91 13.48 -0.24
CA LYS A 68 -15.58 14.10 -0.08
C LYS A 68 -14.64 13.66 -1.21
N LYS A 69 -13.76 14.57 -1.66
CA LYS A 69 -12.70 14.23 -2.61
C LYS A 69 -11.69 13.26 -1.96
N PRO A 70 -11.33 12.14 -2.61
CA PRO A 70 -10.33 11.22 -2.10
C PRO A 70 -8.95 11.91 -2.01
N ASN A 71 -8.39 11.92 -0.81
CA ASN A 71 -7.00 12.25 -0.50
C ASN A 71 -6.61 11.55 0.81
N ASP A 72 -5.34 11.63 1.20
CA ASP A 72 -4.82 10.92 2.38
C ASP A 72 -5.65 11.17 3.64
N ALA A 73 -5.97 12.45 3.92
CA ALA A 73 -6.71 12.83 5.12
C ALA A 73 -8.17 12.36 5.07
N THR A 74 -8.84 12.49 3.92
CA THR A 74 -10.25 12.12 3.82
C THR A 74 -10.45 10.60 3.78
N VAL A 75 -9.53 9.87 3.15
CA VAL A 75 -9.52 8.40 3.15
C VAL A 75 -9.20 7.88 4.54
N ARG A 76 -8.19 8.44 5.22
CA ARG A 76 -7.87 8.09 6.63
C ARG A 76 -9.07 8.32 7.54
N ALA A 77 -9.69 9.50 7.47
CA ALA A 77 -10.87 9.81 8.26
C ALA A 77 -12.00 8.82 8.00
N ARG A 78 -12.22 8.42 6.74
CA ARG A 78 -13.24 7.43 6.40
C ARG A 78 -12.93 6.03 6.96
N VAL A 79 -11.66 5.61 6.96
CA VAL A 79 -11.23 4.34 7.56
C VAL A 79 -11.38 4.41 9.09
N ASP A 80 -10.98 5.51 9.71
CA ASP A 80 -11.10 5.71 11.16
C ASP A 80 -12.57 5.72 11.61
N GLU A 81 -13.43 6.49 10.93
CA GLU A 81 -14.83 6.72 11.33
C GLU A 81 -15.80 5.62 10.87
N GLY A 82 -15.50 4.91 9.77
CA GLY A 82 -16.45 3.99 9.15
C GLY A 82 -17.73 4.70 8.67
N GLY A 83 -18.87 3.99 8.68
CA GLY A 83 -20.23 4.49 8.39
C GLY A 83 -20.90 3.82 7.20
N ASN A 84 -22.23 3.94 7.06
CA ASN A 84 -23.03 3.28 5.99
C ASN A 84 -22.74 1.76 5.89
N GLY A 85 -22.60 1.08 7.02
CA GLY A 85 -22.26 -0.35 7.09
C GLY A 85 -20.77 -0.69 7.01
N MET A 86 -19.89 0.30 6.80
CA MET A 86 -18.43 0.12 6.94
C MET A 86 -18.03 0.23 8.42
N PRO A 87 -17.31 -0.76 9.00
CA PRO A 87 -16.79 -0.66 10.36
C PRO A 87 -15.81 0.50 10.54
N ALA A 88 -15.69 1.01 11.76
CA ALA A 88 -14.68 1.99 12.16
C ALA A 88 -13.37 1.27 12.53
N TYR A 89 -12.23 1.75 12.05
CA TYR A 89 -10.92 1.11 12.28
C TYR A 89 -9.97 1.96 13.12
N LYS A 90 -10.43 3.10 13.67
CA LYS A 90 -9.60 4.05 14.43
C LYS A 90 -8.75 3.36 15.50
N ASP A 91 -9.38 2.46 16.25
CA ASP A 91 -8.78 1.74 17.39
C ASP A 91 -8.38 0.29 17.03
N MET A 92 -8.63 -0.13 15.79
CA MET A 92 -8.29 -1.47 15.29
C MET A 92 -6.98 -1.50 14.51
N LEU A 93 -6.62 -0.38 13.87
CA LEU A 93 -5.39 -0.25 13.10
C LEU A 93 -4.50 0.82 13.73
N SER A 94 -3.21 0.51 13.86
CA SER A 94 -2.19 1.49 14.24
C SER A 94 -2.04 2.57 13.17
N ASP A 95 -1.40 3.69 13.53
CA ASP A 95 -1.14 4.75 12.56
C ASP A 95 -0.22 4.31 11.42
N ALA A 96 0.73 3.42 11.70
CA ALA A 96 1.61 2.85 10.68
C ALA A 96 0.82 1.96 9.70
N GLU A 97 -0.05 1.07 10.20
CA GLU A 97 -0.89 0.23 9.34
C GLU A 97 -1.85 1.05 8.48
N LYS A 98 -2.40 2.14 9.02
CA LYS A 98 -3.24 3.06 8.25
C LYS A 98 -2.45 3.82 7.18
N ASP A 99 -1.22 4.23 7.46
CA ASP A 99 -0.35 4.85 6.47
C ASP A 99 0.06 3.85 5.36
N ASP A 100 0.39 2.61 5.73
CA ASP A 100 0.65 1.51 4.79
C ASP A 100 -0.57 1.20 3.93
N LEU A 101 -1.76 1.08 4.53
CA LEU A 101 -3.03 0.87 3.84
C LEU A 101 -3.29 1.97 2.80
N ILE A 102 -3.12 3.23 3.17
CA ILE A 102 -3.29 4.37 2.24
C ILE A 102 -2.26 4.30 1.12
N ALA A 103 -1.01 3.92 1.41
CA ALA A 103 0.00 3.72 0.37
C ALA A 103 -0.43 2.64 -0.64
N TYR A 104 -1.01 1.53 -0.18
CA TYR A 104 -1.57 0.50 -1.06
C TYR A 104 -2.77 1.00 -1.87
N LEU A 105 -3.74 1.68 -1.24
CA LEU A 105 -4.93 2.19 -1.93
C LEU A 105 -4.60 3.18 -3.06
N LYS A 106 -3.46 3.88 -2.98
CA LYS A 106 -2.95 4.76 -4.06
C LYS A 106 -2.42 4.00 -5.28
N THR A 107 -2.13 2.71 -5.14
CA THR A 107 -1.66 1.85 -6.24
C THR A 107 -2.80 1.27 -7.09
N LEU A 108 -4.04 1.36 -6.59
CA LEU A 108 -5.25 0.80 -7.22
C LEU A 108 -5.77 1.61 -8.42
#